data_AF-A0A7S2P601-F1
#
_entry.id   AF-A0A7S2P601-F1
#
_cell.length_a   1.000
_cell.length_b   1.000
_cell.length_c   1.000
_cell.angle_alpha   90.00
_cell.angle_beta   90.00
_cell.angle_gamma   90.00
#
_symmetry.space_group_name_H-M   'P 1'
#
loop_
_entity.id
_entity.type
_entity.pdbx_description
1 polymer ?
#
loop_
_entity_poly.entity_id
_entity_poly.type
_entity_poly.pdbx_seq_one_letter_code
_entity_poly.pdbx_strand_id
1 'polypeptide(L)'
;VILVYTARKIRLLMCEAFKVGFINAVYMPFGFMELRWWDIADTDCAAEDVIKQSLGFIAASVNFWRSDPDTLLSCSQGMTARNFRDEWNARQGAEDGDMAMRAEGYAPDLKATTTADAVCMYAMMLHKLLVDDGVPLTDLTQRTASGYERAIGALSHTDFEGVQGRVKF
;
A
#
# COMPACT_ATOMS: atom_id res chain seq x y z
N VAL A 1 -6.20 -18.23 15.58
CA VAL A 1 -5.98 -17.12 14.62
C VAL A 1 -6.34 -17.63 13.24
N ILE A 2 -7.30 -17.01 12.56
CA ILE A 2 -7.70 -17.40 11.20
C ILE A 2 -7.14 -16.35 10.24
N LEU A 3 -6.22 -16.74 9.37
CA LEU A 3 -5.64 -15.86 8.34
C LEU A 3 -6.53 -15.92 7.10
N VAL A 4 -7.20 -14.81 6.78
CA VAL A 4 -8.14 -14.74 5.66
C VAL A 4 -7.80 -13.54 4.78
N TYR A 5 -7.70 -13.79 3.48
CA TYR A 5 -7.04 -12.91 2.51
C TYR A 5 -7.96 -11.90 1.82
N THR A 6 -9.29 -12.03 1.96
CA THR A 6 -10.24 -11.12 1.31
C THR A 6 -11.30 -10.65 2.27
N ALA A 7 -11.63 -9.35 2.21
CA ALA A 7 -12.61 -8.70 3.06
C ALA A 7 -13.96 -9.46 3.09
N ARG A 8 -14.43 -9.92 1.91
CA ARG A 8 -15.66 -10.73 1.80
C ARG A 8 -15.58 -12.05 2.56
N LYS A 9 -14.47 -12.79 2.45
CA LYS A 9 -14.32 -14.07 3.16
C LYS A 9 -14.30 -13.86 4.67
N ILE A 10 -13.71 -12.77 5.14
CA ILE A 10 -13.72 -12.44 6.57
C ILE A 10 -15.14 -12.12 7.03
N ARG A 11 -15.91 -11.32 6.26
CA ARG A 11 -17.33 -11.05 6.59
C ARG A 11 -18.17 -12.31 6.62
N LEU A 12 -18.01 -13.21 5.64
CA LEU A 12 -18.70 -14.51 5.63
C LEU A 12 -18.35 -15.34 6.86
N LEU A 13 -17.06 -15.40 7.22
CA LEU A 13 -16.61 -16.10 8.42
C LEU A 13 -17.20 -15.49 9.70
N MET A 14 -17.21 -14.16 9.82
CA MET A 14 -17.82 -13.44 10.95
C MET A 14 -19.33 -13.72 11.04
N CYS A 15 -20.02 -13.75 9.90
CA CYS A 15 -21.44 -14.09 9.83
C CYS A 15 -21.71 -15.52 10.29
N GLU A 16 -20.95 -16.50 9.80
CA GLU A 16 -21.09 -17.90 10.24
C GLU A 16 -20.73 -18.08 11.71
N ALA A 17 -19.69 -17.40 12.20
CA ALA A 17 -19.34 -17.38 13.62
C ALA A 17 -20.48 -16.81 14.49
N PHE A 18 -21.11 -15.73 14.04
CA PHE A 18 -22.28 -15.15 14.69
C PHE A 18 -23.46 -16.14 14.75
N LYS A 19 -23.81 -16.77 13.61
CA LYS A 19 -24.91 -17.74 13.52
C LYS A 19 -24.76 -18.90 14.51
N VAL A 20 -23.53 -19.34 14.78
CA VAL A 20 -23.27 -20.46 15.71
C VAL A 20 -22.95 -20.02 17.15
N GLY A 21 -23.10 -18.73 17.46
CA GLY A 21 -22.84 -18.19 18.80
C GLY A 21 -21.36 -18.14 19.18
N PHE A 22 -20.45 -18.21 18.22
CA PHE A 22 -19.01 -18.04 18.45
C PHE A 22 -18.69 -16.55 18.63
N ILE A 23 -18.70 -16.10 19.88
CA ILE A 23 -18.43 -14.72 20.30
C ILE A 23 -17.00 -14.60 20.86
N ASN A 24 -16.47 -13.38 20.91
CA ASN A 24 -15.12 -13.06 21.42
C ASN A 24 -13.96 -13.64 20.60
N ALA A 25 -14.18 -13.91 19.31
CA ALA A 25 -13.10 -14.27 18.40
C ALA A 25 -12.21 -13.05 18.10
N VAL A 26 -10.89 -13.23 18.17
CA VAL A 26 -9.95 -12.23 17.66
C VAL A 26 -9.65 -12.54 16.19
N TYR A 27 -10.16 -11.70 15.30
CA TYR A 27 -9.88 -11.76 13.88
C TYR A 27 -8.60 -10.98 13.58
N MET A 28 -7.69 -11.59 12.82
CA MET A 28 -6.46 -10.93 12.37
C MET A 28 -6.43 -10.88 10.83
N PRO A 29 -7.23 -10.01 10.21
CA PRO A 29 -7.21 -9.88 8.77
C PRO A 29 -5.88 -9.30 8.30
N PHE A 30 -5.36 -9.87 7.21
CA PHE A 30 -4.14 -9.43 6.56
C PHE A 30 -4.45 -8.93 5.16
N GLY A 31 -4.01 -7.72 4.84
CA GLY A 31 -4.07 -7.16 3.48
C GLY A 31 -4.88 -5.88 3.35
N PHE A 32 -5.24 -5.57 2.12
CA PHE A 32 -5.89 -4.32 1.73
C PHE A 32 -7.39 -4.41 1.97
N MET A 33 -7.85 -3.85 3.07
CA MET A 33 -9.28 -3.73 3.33
C MET A 33 -9.68 -2.27 3.26
N GLU A 34 -10.72 -2.00 2.50
CA GLU A 34 -11.34 -0.68 2.44
C GLU A 34 -11.80 -0.25 3.84
N LEU A 35 -11.83 1.05 4.08
CA LEU A 35 -12.43 1.56 5.31
C LEU A 35 -13.89 1.08 5.39
N ARG A 36 -14.32 0.64 6.57
CA ARG A 36 -15.67 0.08 6.77
C ARG A 36 -15.95 -1.16 5.92
N TRP A 37 -14.94 -1.92 5.53
CA TRP A 37 -15.14 -3.17 4.79
C TRP A 37 -16.12 -4.12 5.48
N TRP A 38 -16.30 -4.07 6.80
CA TRP A 38 -17.26 -4.87 7.55
C TRP A 38 -18.74 -4.44 7.37
N ASP A 39 -19.01 -3.24 6.83
CA ASP A 39 -20.37 -2.70 6.64
C ASP A 39 -21.00 -3.06 5.28
N ILE A 40 -20.30 -3.82 4.45
CA ILE A 40 -20.77 -4.23 3.13
C ILE A 40 -21.82 -5.34 3.28
N ALA A 41 -23.01 -5.11 2.73
CA ALA A 41 -24.13 -6.05 2.76
C ALA A 41 -23.99 -7.17 1.71
N ASP A 42 -23.01 -8.07 1.89
CA ASP A 42 -22.75 -9.21 1.01
C ASP A 42 -22.70 -10.57 1.75
N THR A 43 -23.35 -10.64 2.91
CA THR A 43 -23.54 -11.85 3.72
C THR A 43 -25.01 -12.02 4.09
N ASP A 44 -25.38 -13.19 4.60
CA ASP A 44 -26.75 -13.44 5.11
C ASP A 44 -27.02 -12.82 6.50
N CYS A 45 -26.03 -12.19 7.11
CA CYS A 45 -26.16 -11.51 8.40
C CYS A 45 -26.40 -10.02 8.20
N ALA A 46 -27.11 -9.40 9.14
CA ALA A 46 -27.21 -7.95 9.18
C ALA A 46 -25.82 -7.33 9.42
N ALA A 47 -25.57 -6.15 8.83
CA ALA A 47 -24.29 -5.45 9.00
C ALA A 47 -23.96 -5.24 10.48
N GLU A 48 -24.95 -4.93 11.31
CA GLU A 48 -24.82 -4.77 12.76
C GLU A 48 -24.23 -6.00 13.47
N ASP A 49 -24.54 -7.21 12.99
CA ASP A 49 -24.06 -8.44 13.59
C ASP A 49 -22.62 -8.75 13.15
N VAL A 50 -22.28 -8.42 11.91
CA VAL A 50 -20.89 -8.46 11.42
C VAL A 50 -20.03 -7.41 12.14
N ILE A 51 -20.56 -6.20 12.37
CA ILE A 51 -19.88 -5.15 13.15
C ILE A 51 -19.54 -5.66 14.56
N LYS A 52 -20.51 -6.25 15.27
CA LYS A 52 -20.29 -6.80 16.62
C LYS A 52 -19.18 -7.85 16.64
N GLN A 53 -19.11 -8.70 15.61
CA GLN A 53 -18.04 -9.69 15.44
C GLN A 53 -16.69 -9.05 15.09
N SER A 54 -16.70 -7.93 14.37
CA SER A 54 -15.46 -7.23 14.00
C SER A 54 -14.81 -6.49 15.16
N LEU A 55 -15.52 -6.20 16.26
CA LEU A 55 -14.95 -5.47 17.40
C LEU A 55 -13.70 -6.15 17.97
N GLY A 56 -12.63 -5.38 18.14
CA GLY A 56 -11.37 -5.88 18.68
C GLY A 56 -10.51 -6.67 17.68
N PHE A 57 -10.81 -6.60 16.38
CA PHE A 57 -9.93 -7.15 15.35
C PHE A 57 -8.55 -6.48 15.34
N ILE A 58 -7.54 -7.23 14.91
CA ILE A 58 -6.17 -6.75 14.73
C ILE A 58 -5.88 -6.71 13.23
N ALA A 59 -5.80 -5.52 12.65
CA ALA A 59 -5.45 -5.37 11.24
C ALA A 59 -3.94 -5.46 11.03
N ALA A 60 -3.51 -6.20 10.02
CA ALA A 60 -2.15 -6.11 9.49
C ALA A 60 -2.21 -5.67 8.02
N SER A 61 -1.61 -4.52 7.71
CA SER A 61 -1.50 -3.97 6.36
C SER A 61 -0.03 -3.83 5.99
N VAL A 62 0.28 -4.11 4.73
CA VAL A 62 1.57 -3.74 4.15
C VAL A 62 1.54 -2.35 3.54
N ASN A 63 0.36 -1.79 3.24
CA ASN A 63 0.23 -0.41 2.78
C ASN A 63 -0.04 0.49 3.98
N PHE A 64 0.96 1.25 4.36
CA PHE A 64 0.89 2.25 5.41
C PHE A 64 1.73 3.46 5.01
N TRP A 65 1.37 4.61 5.55
CA TRP A 65 2.29 5.74 5.62
C TRP A 65 3.27 5.47 6.74
N ARG A 66 4.56 5.71 6.50
CA ARG A 66 5.56 5.59 7.56
C ARG A 66 5.15 6.43 8.77
N SER A 67 5.42 5.91 9.97
CA SER A 67 5.00 6.52 11.24
C SER A 67 5.88 7.67 11.70
N ASP A 68 7.04 7.86 11.08
CA ASP A 68 8.03 8.89 11.36
C ASP A 68 7.92 10.03 10.33
N PRO A 69 7.07 11.04 10.59
CA PRO A 69 6.65 12.06 9.61
C PRO A 69 7.76 12.99 9.14
N ASP A 70 8.81 13.16 9.96
CA ASP A 70 9.87 14.15 9.74
C ASP A 70 11.02 13.60 8.89
N THR A 71 10.96 12.33 8.47
CA THR A 71 12.00 11.74 7.64
C THR A 71 12.03 12.39 6.26
N LEU A 72 13.22 12.86 5.89
CA LEU A 72 13.51 13.38 4.56
C LEU A 72 13.51 12.26 3.54
N LEU A 73 12.70 12.42 2.50
CA LEU A 73 12.56 11.42 1.45
C LEU A 73 13.69 11.56 0.42
N SER A 74 14.24 10.43 -0.03
CA SER A 74 15.40 10.45 -0.94
C SER A 74 15.06 10.98 -2.34
N CYS A 75 13.84 10.76 -2.82
CA CYS A 75 13.43 11.15 -4.17
C CYS A 75 12.68 12.48 -4.28
N SER A 76 12.38 13.15 -3.17
CA SER A 76 11.78 14.48 -3.21
C SER A 76 12.70 15.46 -2.52
N GLN A 77 13.34 16.32 -3.32
CA GLN A 77 14.33 17.29 -2.83
C GLN A 77 13.78 18.12 -1.68
N GLY A 78 14.22 17.82 -0.45
CA GLY A 78 13.89 18.59 0.75
C GLY A 78 12.48 18.41 1.31
N MET A 79 11.68 17.44 0.84
CA MET A 79 10.39 17.14 1.47
C MET A 79 10.52 16.05 2.52
N THR A 80 9.84 16.25 3.64
CA THR A 80 9.60 15.20 4.62
C THR A 80 8.44 14.31 4.19
N ALA A 81 8.31 13.15 4.81
CA ALA A 81 7.18 12.24 4.59
C ALA A 81 5.82 12.89 4.83
N ARG A 82 5.72 13.74 5.87
CA ARG A 82 4.52 14.55 6.15
C ARG A 82 4.22 15.53 5.02
N ASN A 83 5.22 16.31 4.59
CA ASN A 83 5.01 17.29 3.53
C ASN A 83 4.52 16.61 2.23
N PHE A 84 5.07 15.43 1.92
CA PHE A 84 4.62 14.64 0.77
C PHE A 84 3.17 14.16 0.93
N ARG A 85 2.81 13.63 2.10
CA ARG A 85 1.44 13.16 2.39
C ARG A 85 0.42 14.29 2.30
N ASP A 86 0.74 15.44 2.91
CA ASP A 86 -0.12 16.62 2.91
C ASP A 86 -0.31 17.15 1.48
N GLU A 87 0.76 17.23 0.69
CA GLU A 87 0.70 17.66 -0.71
C GLU A 87 -0.09 16.66 -1.57
N TRP A 88 0.14 15.35 -1.38
CA TRP A 88 -0.60 14.30 -2.08
C TRP A 88 -2.10 14.44 -1.82
N ASN A 89 -2.50 14.53 -0.55
CA ASN A 89 -3.91 14.67 -0.17
C ASN A 89 -4.52 15.97 -0.73
N ALA A 90 -3.81 17.09 -0.61
CA ALA A 90 -4.27 18.38 -1.14
C ALA A 90 -4.51 18.34 -2.66
N ARG A 91 -3.62 17.70 -3.44
CA ARG A 91 -3.78 17.54 -4.89
C ARG A 91 -4.99 16.66 -5.27
N GLN A 92 -5.42 15.79 -4.37
CA GLN A 92 -6.58 14.90 -4.55
C GLN A 92 -7.87 15.47 -3.96
N GLY A 93 -7.85 16.69 -3.44
CA GLY A 93 -8.97 17.27 -2.68
C GLY A 93 -9.39 16.36 -1.51
N ALA A 94 -8.43 15.66 -0.93
CA ALA A 94 -8.60 14.63 0.09
C ALA A 94 -8.09 15.14 1.44
N GLU A 95 -8.65 14.59 2.52
CA GLU A 95 -8.11 14.74 3.86
C GLU A 95 -7.28 13.52 4.24
N ASP A 96 -6.56 13.63 5.35
CA ASP A 96 -5.79 12.51 5.86
C ASP A 96 -6.68 11.33 6.26
N GLY A 97 -6.38 10.13 5.77
CA GLY A 97 -7.26 8.97 5.95
C GLY A 97 -8.45 8.92 5.00
N ASP A 98 -8.48 9.73 3.92
CA ASP A 98 -9.50 9.60 2.88
C ASP A 98 -9.33 8.28 2.11
N MET A 99 -10.19 7.34 2.45
CA MET A 99 -10.27 6.01 1.88
C MET A 99 -11.41 5.90 0.86
N ALA A 100 -12.06 7.01 0.50
CA ALA A 100 -13.16 7.01 -0.46
C ALA A 100 -12.66 6.65 -1.85
N MET A 101 -13.34 5.70 -2.50
CA MET A 101 -13.07 5.33 -3.88
C MET A 101 -13.44 6.48 -4.81
N ARG A 102 -12.46 6.97 -5.55
CA ARG A 102 -12.65 7.95 -6.62
C ARG A 102 -13.27 7.28 -7.85
N ALA A 103 -13.87 8.08 -8.74
CA ALA A 103 -14.49 7.58 -9.97
C ALA A 103 -13.49 6.82 -10.87
N GLU A 104 -12.22 7.16 -10.76
CA GLU A 104 -11.07 6.55 -11.42
C GLU A 104 -10.68 5.19 -10.81
N GLY A 105 -11.34 4.74 -9.73
CA GLY A 105 -11.16 3.39 -9.18
C GLY A 105 -9.99 3.25 -8.20
N TYR A 106 -9.58 4.32 -7.53
CA TYR A 106 -8.57 4.28 -6.45
C TYR A 106 -9.02 5.07 -5.23
N ALA A 107 -8.47 4.73 -4.06
CA ALA A 107 -8.60 5.50 -2.83
C ALA A 107 -7.25 6.17 -2.51
N PRO A 108 -7.22 7.48 -2.22
CA PRO A 108 -5.98 8.23 -2.02
C PRO A 108 -5.03 7.64 -0.98
N ASP A 109 -5.55 7.08 0.12
CA ASP A 109 -4.75 6.64 1.26
C ASP A 109 -4.30 5.16 1.19
N LEU A 110 -4.94 4.31 0.37
CA LEU A 110 -4.72 2.86 0.35
C LEU A 110 -3.50 2.37 -0.44
N LYS A 111 -3.02 3.13 -1.44
CA LYS A 111 -1.99 2.65 -2.40
C LYS A 111 -0.96 3.71 -2.82
N ALA A 112 -1.09 4.93 -2.30
CA ALA A 112 -0.25 6.04 -2.71
C ALA A 112 1.21 5.83 -2.33
N THR A 113 1.48 5.32 -1.12
CA THR A 113 2.84 5.17 -0.59
C THR A 113 3.68 4.19 -1.39
N THR A 114 3.15 2.99 -1.62
CA THR A 114 3.83 1.96 -2.44
C THR A 114 4.05 2.42 -3.87
N THR A 115 3.09 3.12 -4.46
CA THR A 115 3.23 3.64 -5.83
C THR A 115 4.29 4.74 -5.89
N ALA A 116 4.30 5.66 -4.92
CA ALA A 116 5.30 6.72 -4.83
C ALA A 116 6.72 6.14 -4.71
N ASP A 117 6.90 5.15 -3.83
CA ASP A 117 8.19 4.50 -3.62
C ASP A 117 8.63 3.67 -4.83
N ALA A 118 7.70 2.99 -5.52
CA ALA A 118 8.01 2.28 -6.75
C ALA A 118 8.47 3.22 -7.88
N VAL A 119 7.85 4.40 -8.01
CA VAL A 119 8.25 5.43 -8.98
C VAL A 119 9.64 5.99 -8.62
N CYS A 120 9.88 6.26 -7.34
CA CYS A 120 11.18 6.67 -6.84
C CYS A 120 12.28 5.64 -7.15
N MET A 121 12.05 4.38 -6.81
CA MET A 121 12.95 3.26 -7.11
C MET A 121 13.26 3.17 -8.62
N TYR A 122 12.23 3.28 -9.46
CA TYR A 122 12.41 3.25 -10.91
C TYR A 122 13.24 4.43 -11.42
N ALA A 123 13.01 5.64 -10.89
CA ALA A 123 13.79 6.82 -11.24
C ALA A 123 15.26 6.70 -10.80
N MET A 124 15.52 6.16 -9.61
CA MET A 124 16.88 5.90 -9.13
C MET A 124 17.60 4.87 -9.98
N MET A 125 16.92 3.77 -10.35
CA MET A 125 17.46 2.76 -11.28
C MET A 125 17.83 3.39 -12.62
N LEU A 126 16.95 4.23 -13.20
CA LEU A 126 17.23 4.91 -14.46
C LEU A 126 18.41 5.89 -14.32
N HIS A 127 18.48 6.65 -13.23
CA HIS A 127 19.60 7.55 -12.97
C HIS A 127 20.92 6.78 -12.91
N LYS A 128 20.96 5.69 -12.14
CA LYS A 128 22.12 4.82 -12.05
C LYS A 128 22.58 4.32 -13.42
N LEU A 129 21.66 3.79 -14.22
CA LEU A 129 22.02 3.24 -15.53
C LEU A 129 22.47 4.31 -16.52
N LEU A 130 21.70 5.39 -16.64
CA LEU A 130 21.89 6.38 -17.70
C LEU A 130 22.98 7.40 -17.36
N VAL A 131 23.09 7.78 -16.08
CA VAL A 131 23.97 8.84 -15.61
C VAL A 131 25.26 8.27 -15.02
N ASP A 132 25.15 7.38 -14.02
CA ASP A 132 26.33 6.87 -13.31
C ASP A 132 27.10 5.84 -14.14
N ASP A 133 26.39 4.87 -14.72
CA ASP A 133 26.98 3.77 -15.49
C ASP A 133 27.13 4.13 -16.99
N GLY A 134 26.56 5.26 -17.43
CA GLY A 134 26.67 5.77 -18.81
C GLY A 134 26.04 4.88 -19.88
N VAL A 135 25.04 4.06 -19.52
CA VAL A 135 24.32 3.20 -20.46
C VAL A 135 23.46 4.06 -21.39
N PRO A 136 23.63 3.96 -22.73
CA PRO A 136 22.77 4.70 -23.65
C PRO A 136 21.30 4.30 -23.51
N LEU A 137 20.41 5.28 -23.56
CA LEU A 137 18.97 5.01 -23.54
C LEU A 137 18.54 4.07 -24.67
N THR A 138 19.20 4.15 -25.83
CA THR A 138 18.98 3.25 -26.97
C THR A 138 19.13 1.78 -26.57
N ASP A 139 20.11 1.46 -25.75
CA ASP A 139 20.39 0.07 -25.34
C ASP A 139 19.29 -0.46 -24.42
N LEU A 140 18.74 0.40 -23.54
CA LEU A 140 17.60 0.05 -22.69
C LEU A 140 16.31 -0.11 -23.51
N THR A 141 16.09 0.74 -24.52
CA THR A 141 14.86 0.69 -25.34
C THR A 141 14.78 -0.52 -26.28
N GLN A 142 15.92 -1.14 -26.59
CA GLN A 142 15.97 -2.37 -27.42
C GLN A 142 15.48 -3.62 -26.69
N ARG A 143 15.27 -3.57 -25.36
CA ARG A 143 14.70 -4.66 -24.55
C ARG A 143 15.44 -6.00 -24.72
N THR A 144 16.77 -5.93 -24.80
CA THR A 144 17.63 -7.11 -24.88
C THR A 144 17.77 -7.79 -23.52
N ALA A 145 18.17 -9.07 -23.50
CA ALA A 145 18.42 -9.80 -22.25
C ALA A 145 19.47 -9.10 -21.37
N SER A 146 20.57 -8.64 -21.96
CA SER A 146 21.62 -7.90 -21.25
C SER A 146 21.12 -6.55 -20.71
N GLY A 147 20.20 -5.88 -21.41
CA GLY A 147 19.55 -4.68 -20.90
C GLY A 147 18.70 -4.95 -19.66
N TYR A 148 17.93 -6.04 -19.66
CA TYR A 148 17.17 -6.47 -18.48
C TYR A 148 18.06 -6.86 -17.31
N GLU A 149 19.15 -7.61 -17.55
CA GLU A 149 20.11 -7.99 -16.50
C GLU A 149 20.72 -6.76 -15.83
N ARG A 150 21.08 -5.73 -16.60
CA ARG A 150 21.55 -4.45 -16.06
C ARG A 150 20.48 -3.74 -15.24
N ALA A 151 19.24 -3.70 -15.72
CA ALA A 151 18.13 -3.09 -14.99
C ALA A 151 17.84 -3.79 -13.66
N ILE A 152 17.78 -5.13 -13.67
CA ILE A 152 17.59 -5.93 -12.46
C ILE A 152 18.77 -5.73 -11.51
N GLY A 153 20.01 -5.72 -12.03
CA GLY A 153 21.20 -5.45 -11.24
C GLY A 153 21.19 -4.05 -10.61
N ALA A 154 20.69 -3.03 -11.32
CA ALA A 154 20.54 -1.70 -10.73
C ALA A 154 19.44 -1.66 -9.65
N LEU A 155 18.32 -2.35 -9.87
CA LEU A 155 17.23 -2.45 -8.88
C LEU A 155 17.66 -3.18 -7.60
N SER A 156 18.47 -4.23 -7.71
CA SER A 156 18.91 -5.04 -6.56
C SER A 156 19.90 -4.33 -5.62
N HIS A 157 20.26 -3.08 -5.90
CA HIS A 157 21.11 -2.26 -5.03
C HIS A 157 20.35 -1.03 -4.52
N THR A 158 19.03 -1.03 -4.64
CA THR A 158 18.18 0.06 -4.18
C THR A 158 18.15 0.08 -2.65
N ASP A 159 18.53 1.21 -2.06
CA ASP A 159 18.45 1.48 -0.63
C ASP A 159 18.15 2.98 -0.43
N PHE A 160 16.92 3.31 -0.02
CA PHE A 160 16.50 4.70 0.14
C PHE A 160 15.39 4.89 1.18
N GLU A 161 15.23 6.13 1.64
CA GLU A 161 14.15 6.55 2.52
C GLU A 161 12.93 6.95 1.68
N GLY A 162 11.93 6.07 1.65
CA GLY A 162 10.66 6.25 0.95
C GLY A 162 9.53 6.72 1.87
N VAL A 163 8.35 6.87 1.30
CA VAL A 163 7.11 7.31 1.94
C VAL A 163 6.48 6.21 2.79
N GLN A 164 6.67 4.95 2.39
CA GLN A 164 6.24 3.76 3.11
C GLN A 164 7.26 3.33 4.18
N GLY A 165 8.47 3.88 4.13
CA GLY A 165 9.60 3.56 5.00
C GLY A 165 10.89 3.38 4.20
N ARG A 166 11.90 2.76 4.81
CA ARG A 166 13.13 2.43 4.09
C ARG A 166 12.88 1.28 3.11
N VAL A 167 13.15 1.51 1.83
CA VAL A 167 13.05 0.51 0.77
C VAL A 167 14.44 -0.07 0.52
N LYS A 168 14.56 -1.40 0.60
CA LYS A 168 15.81 -2.12 0.40
C LYS A 168 15.60 -3.44 -0.33
N PHE A 169 16.37 -3.67 -1.39
CA PHE A 169 16.41 -4.93 -2.15
C PHE A 169 17.82 -5.52 -2.18
#